data_AF-A0A5C1I860-F1
#
_entry.id   AF-A0A5C1I860-F1
#
_cell.length_a   1.000
_cell.length_b   1.000
_cell.length_c   1.000
_cell.angle_alpha   90.00
_cell.angle_beta   90.00
_cell.angle_gamma   90.00
#
_symmetry.space_group_name_H-M   'P 1'
#
loop_
_entity.id
_entity.type
_entity.pdbx_description
1 polymer ?
#
loop_
_entity_poly.entity_id
_entity_poly.type
_entity_poly.pdbx_seq_one_letter_code
_entity_poly.pdbx_strand_id
1 'polypeptide(L)'
;MNATAGNAPEKEKALIAVMNQRYPEAGTKASDNEAYAQGMKKLMQTYQADADIKMLYIDAVMLIHPWDFWAPDGTDKPWTSELVTLCRGVLTTNPDHPAALHYYIHLTEASRNPGVALANAGALKKLFPGIGHMVHMSSHVYQRNGLYFQGVDANEKAAKCIVVYSDMEKNLRLTKINSHFYAVETLCAFNGAMYGRGMEAAQRCRNAVKPSAGDTYAQYLYMMPVITMVRLGKWHELLNDSIGPNTQWAYARVLYHFSRGLAFLYTGKQDSAVAQLALLRSRLDEPSLKQRHIPFNTALDGATVAENILDGAILLGRNKFDDGMAAFKKAIAVEDNMIYSEPAEWPLPARQFMGAYLLKTDYNPQAEQVYREDLERNPGNGWSMLGMYQSLKAQNRTDKLSYYKAGFTRSFSHADEAPTSSVVTN
;
A
#
# COMPACT_ATOMS: atom_id res chain seq x y z
N MET A 1 21.95 -21.00 -19.81
CA MET A 1 22.71 -21.43 -18.61
C MET A 1 23.32 -22.81 -18.81
N ASN A 2 22.53 -23.88 -18.96
CA ASN A 2 23.08 -25.25 -19.02
C ASN A 2 24.04 -25.51 -20.20
N ALA A 3 23.83 -24.86 -21.35
CA ALA A 3 24.70 -25.01 -22.52
C ALA A 3 26.17 -24.58 -22.29
N THR A 4 26.44 -23.72 -21.30
CA THR A 4 27.79 -23.19 -21.03
C THR A 4 28.36 -23.63 -19.68
N ALA A 5 27.62 -24.43 -18.91
CA ALA A 5 27.97 -24.77 -17.52
C ALA A 5 29.30 -25.53 -17.39
N GLY A 6 29.63 -26.41 -18.34
CA GLY A 6 30.87 -27.21 -18.30
C GLY A 6 32.15 -26.37 -18.26
N ASN A 7 32.12 -25.17 -18.84
CA ASN A 7 33.26 -24.26 -18.95
C ASN A 7 33.22 -23.11 -17.92
N ALA A 8 32.20 -23.05 -17.07
CA ALA A 8 32.04 -21.97 -16.10
C ALA A 8 32.96 -22.17 -14.88
N PRO A 9 33.34 -21.11 -14.15
CA PRO A 9 33.98 -21.24 -12.84
C PRO A 9 33.14 -22.06 -11.86
N GLU A 10 33.77 -22.70 -10.88
CA GLU A 10 33.08 -23.59 -9.92
C GLU A 10 31.92 -22.91 -9.18
N LYS A 11 32.07 -21.62 -8.84
CA LYS A 11 30.98 -20.83 -8.23
C LYS A 11 29.76 -20.71 -9.14
N GLU A 12 29.97 -20.47 -10.44
CA GLU A 12 28.90 -20.36 -11.41
C GLU A 12 28.25 -21.72 -11.71
N LYS A 13 29.03 -22.81 -11.79
CA LYS A 13 28.49 -24.18 -11.88
C LYS A 13 27.57 -24.49 -10.70
N ALA A 14 27.98 -24.10 -9.49
CA ALA A 14 27.19 -24.30 -8.28
C ALA A 14 25.87 -23.49 -8.31
N LEU A 15 25.92 -22.22 -8.75
CA LEU A 15 24.71 -21.40 -8.95
C LEU A 15 23.77 -21.97 -10.01
N ILE A 16 24.31 -22.44 -11.14
CA ILE A 16 23.53 -23.09 -12.20
C ILE A 16 22.84 -24.36 -11.66
N ALA A 17 23.57 -25.16 -10.88
CA ALA A 17 23.01 -26.37 -10.26
C ALA A 17 21.82 -26.04 -9.33
N VAL A 18 21.92 -24.98 -8.52
CA VAL A 18 20.82 -24.50 -7.67
C VAL A 18 19.65 -23.94 -8.50
N MET A 19 19.93 -23.22 -9.59
CA MET A 19 18.87 -22.72 -10.49
C MET A 19 18.13 -23.86 -11.20
N ASN A 20 18.81 -24.96 -11.53
CA ASN A 20 18.17 -26.16 -12.08
C ASN A 20 17.28 -26.88 -11.05
N GLN A 21 17.53 -26.71 -9.74
CA GLN A 21 16.60 -27.18 -8.71
C GLN A 21 15.34 -26.32 -8.66
N ARG A 22 15.47 -25.00 -8.89
CA ARG A 22 14.31 -24.10 -8.99
C ARG A 22 13.44 -24.42 -10.20
N TYR A 23 14.06 -24.71 -11.34
CA TYR A 23 13.37 -25.01 -12.60
C TYR A 23 13.74 -26.40 -13.11
N PRO A 24 13.18 -27.47 -12.52
CA PRO A 24 13.56 -28.85 -12.83
C PRO A 24 13.07 -29.30 -14.21
N GLU A 25 12.00 -28.69 -14.72
CA GLU A 25 11.39 -29.02 -16.00
C GLU A 25 11.65 -27.92 -17.04
N ALA A 26 12.43 -28.24 -18.07
CA ALA A 26 12.72 -27.28 -19.13
C ALA A 26 11.46 -26.89 -19.91
N GLY A 27 11.29 -25.59 -20.14
CA GLY A 27 10.19 -25.06 -20.97
C GLY A 27 8.85 -24.89 -20.23
N THR A 28 8.77 -25.23 -18.94
CA THR A 28 7.58 -24.95 -18.11
C THR A 28 7.77 -23.69 -17.26
N LYS A 29 6.68 -23.19 -16.69
CA LYS A 29 6.71 -22.11 -15.68
C LYS A 29 6.74 -22.64 -14.25
N ALA A 30 6.76 -23.97 -14.07
CA ALA A 30 6.79 -24.56 -12.75
C ALA A 30 8.10 -24.21 -12.06
N SER A 31 8.02 -23.74 -10.81
CA SER A 31 9.19 -23.38 -10.03
C SER A 31 9.10 -23.97 -8.62
N ASP A 32 10.21 -24.50 -8.13
CA ASP A 32 10.37 -24.93 -6.74
C ASP A 32 11.21 -23.92 -5.97
N ASN A 33 10.54 -22.94 -5.35
CA ASN A 33 11.21 -21.89 -4.58
C ASN A 33 11.80 -22.43 -3.27
N GLU A 34 11.27 -23.53 -2.71
CA GLU A 34 11.82 -24.18 -1.51
C GLU A 34 13.15 -24.86 -1.81
N ALA A 35 13.21 -25.64 -2.90
CA ALA A 35 14.46 -26.24 -3.36
C ALA A 35 15.50 -25.15 -3.69
N TYR A 36 15.06 -24.04 -4.31
CA TYR A 36 15.93 -22.90 -4.57
C TYR A 36 16.51 -22.29 -3.29
N ALA A 37 15.67 -22.00 -2.29
CA ALA A 37 16.12 -21.42 -1.03
C ALA A 37 17.07 -22.34 -0.26
N GLN A 38 16.79 -23.65 -0.23
CA GLN A 38 17.68 -24.63 0.38
C GLN A 38 19.03 -24.73 -0.33
N GLY A 39 19.03 -24.73 -1.66
CA GLY A 39 20.25 -24.71 -2.47
C GLY A 39 21.07 -23.44 -2.23
N MET A 40 20.43 -22.27 -2.24
CA MET A 40 21.08 -20.99 -1.97
C MET A 40 21.63 -20.89 -0.54
N LYS A 41 20.94 -21.47 0.46
CA LYS A 41 21.45 -21.53 1.84
C LYS A 41 22.75 -22.30 1.93
N LYS A 42 22.86 -23.45 1.23
CA LYS A 42 24.10 -24.24 1.17
C LYS A 42 25.23 -23.43 0.50
N LEU A 43 24.95 -22.75 -0.61
CA LEU A 43 25.94 -21.90 -1.27
C LEU A 43 26.40 -20.74 -0.38
N MET A 44 25.49 -20.11 0.35
CA MET A 44 25.85 -19.05 1.30
C MET A 44 26.80 -19.55 2.39
N GLN A 45 26.61 -20.78 2.88
CA GLN A 45 27.50 -21.41 3.86
C GLN A 45 28.89 -21.76 3.29
N THR A 46 28.96 -22.12 2.00
CA THR A 46 30.22 -22.38 1.28
C THR A 46 30.97 -21.08 0.93
N TYR A 47 30.26 -20.06 0.46
CA TYR A 47 30.81 -18.80 -0.02
C TYR A 47 30.49 -17.64 0.95
N GLN A 48 30.92 -17.76 2.21
CA GLN A 48 30.49 -16.87 3.30
C GLN A 48 30.86 -15.40 3.13
N ALA A 49 31.88 -15.08 2.33
CA ALA A 49 32.29 -13.71 2.05
C ALA A 49 31.56 -13.08 0.86
N ASP A 50 30.83 -13.87 0.06
CA ASP A 50 30.20 -13.40 -1.18
C ASP A 50 28.85 -12.72 -0.87
N ALA A 51 28.79 -11.42 -1.13
CA ALA A 51 27.62 -10.60 -0.85
C ALA A 51 26.44 -10.93 -1.79
N ASP A 52 26.72 -11.22 -3.05
CA ASP A 52 25.69 -11.54 -4.05
C ASP A 52 25.02 -12.88 -3.73
N ILE A 53 25.80 -13.89 -3.31
CA ILE A 53 25.22 -15.18 -2.88
C ILE A 53 24.32 -15.02 -1.65
N LYS A 54 24.69 -14.17 -0.68
CA LYS A 54 23.81 -13.85 0.46
C LYS A 54 22.52 -13.19 -0.01
N MET A 55 22.60 -12.24 -0.95
CA MET A 55 21.42 -11.57 -1.47
C MET A 55 20.52 -12.50 -2.28
N LEU A 56 21.09 -13.42 -3.06
CA LEU A 56 20.33 -14.45 -3.77
C LEU A 56 19.67 -15.45 -2.81
N TYR A 57 20.26 -15.74 -1.65
CA TYR A 57 19.57 -16.51 -0.60
C TYR A 57 18.38 -15.73 -0.04
N ILE A 58 18.54 -14.44 0.24
CA ILE A 58 17.43 -13.60 0.71
C ILE A 58 16.30 -13.55 -0.33
N ASP A 59 16.62 -13.31 -1.61
CA ASP A 59 15.67 -13.37 -2.73
C ASP A 59 14.89 -14.69 -2.72
N ALA A 60 15.59 -15.81 -2.60
CA ALA A 60 14.99 -17.13 -2.58
C ALA A 60 13.96 -17.30 -1.46
N VAL A 61 14.25 -16.80 -0.24
CA VAL A 61 13.30 -16.85 0.87
C VAL A 61 12.15 -15.86 0.67
N MET A 62 12.41 -14.67 0.12
CA MET A 62 11.37 -13.69 -0.19
C MET A 62 10.36 -14.20 -1.23
N LEU A 63 10.80 -15.04 -2.17
CA LEU A 63 9.94 -15.69 -3.17
C LEU A 63 9.00 -16.74 -2.57
N ILE A 64 9.34 -17.33 -1.42
CA ILE A 64 8.48 -18.24 -0.67
C ILE A 64 7.45 -17.45 0.15
N HIS A 65 7.86 -16.31 0.70
CA HIS A 65 7.06 -15.49 1.62
C HIS A 65 6.78 -14.07 1.07
N PRO A 66 6.16 -13.93 -0.12
CA PRO A 66 5.92 -12.62 -0.69
C PRO A 66 4.97 -11.81 0.21
N TRP A 67 5.43 -10.63 0.63
CA TRP A 67 4.73 -9.70 1.54
C TRP A 67 4.48 -10.20 2.98
N ASP A 68 4.90 -11.41 3.34
CA ASP A 68 4.64 -12.00 4.67
C ASP A 68 5.88 -11.94 5.56
N PHE A 69 6.34 -10.75 5.96
CA PHE A 69 7.53 -10.61 6.84
C PHE A 69 7.20 -10.20 8.28
N TRP A 70 6.03 -9.61 8.49
CA TRP A 70 5.62 -9.07 9.78
C TRP A 70 4.20 -9.52 10.08
N ALA A 71 3.95 -9.97 11.30
CA ALA A 71 2.62 -10.31 11.76
C ALA A 71 1.78 -9.03 12.01
N PRO A 72 0.43 -9.14 12.07
CA PRO A 72 -0.44 -8.00 12.30
C PRO A 72 -0.16 -7.21 13.59
N ASP A 73 0.42 -7.82 14.62
CA ASP A 73 0.83 -7.16 15.87
C ASP A 73 2.18 -6.42 15.76
N GLY A 74 2.94 -6.66 14.70
CA GLY A 74 4.25 -6.07 14.45
C GLY A 74 5.43 -6.96 14.85
N THR A 75 5.19 -8.19 15.31
CA THR A 75 6.24 -9.19 15.51
C THR A 75 6.76 -9.70 14.17
N ASP A 76 8.02 -10.09 14.14
CA ASP A 76 8.66 -10.62 12.94
C ASP A 76 8.22 -12.08 12.70
N LYS A 77 8.07 -12.45 11.43
CA LYS A 77 7.89 -13.86 11.06
C LYS A 77 9.19 -14.65 11.28
N PRO A 78 9.14 -15.98 11.47
CA PRO A 78 10.32 -16.79 11.77
C PRO A 78 11.50 -16.64 10.80
N TRP A 79 11.22 -16.29 9.54
CA TRP A 79 12.24 -16.06 8.51
C TRP A 79 12.77 -14.62 8.48
N THR A 80 12.11 -13.63 9.07
CA THR A 80 12.41 -12.21 8.83
C THR A 80 13.70 -11.73 9.49
N SER A 81 13.91 -12.02 10.78
CA SER A 81 15.07 -11.50 11.53
C SER A 81 16.42 -11.92 10.95
N GLU A 82 16.54 -13.16 10.47
CA GLU A 82 17.76 -13.66 9.81
C GLU A 82 18.06 -12.84 8.54
N LEU A 83 17.05 -12.64 7.67
CA LEU A 83 17.22 -11.92 6.41
C LEU A 83 17.56 -10.44 6.63
N VAL A 84 16.89 -9.78 7.57
CA VAL A 84 17.17 -8.38 7.95
C VAL A 84 18.61 -8.23 8.44
N THR A 85 19.09 -9.18 9.24
CA THR A 85 20.46 -9.20 9.77
C THR A 85 21.49 -9.41 8.65
N LEU A 86 21.23 -10.36 7.74
CA LEU A 86 22.09 -10.62 6.58
C LEU A 86 22.19 -9.40 5.65
N CYS A 87 21.05 -8.76 5.32
CA CYS A 87 21.03 -7.51 4.54
C CYS A 87 21.86 -6.42 5.20
N ARG A 88 21.67 -6.18 6.51
CA ARG A 88 22.42 -5.15 7.24
C ARG A 88 23.91 -5.43 7.27
N GLY A 89 24.29 -6.70 7.45
CA GLY A 89 25.69 -7.13 7.40
C GLY A 89 26.35 -6.79 6.06
N VAL A 90 25.68 -7.06 4.93
CA VAL A 90 26.18 -6.69 3.60
C VAL A 90 26.24 -5.18 3.43
N LEU A 91 25.21 -4.43 3.85
CA LEU A 91 25.20 -2.97 3.76
C LEU A 91 26.26 -2.28 4.61
N THR A 92 26.78 -2.95 5.64
CA THR A 92 27.86 -2.42 6.49
C THR A 92 29.20 -2.44 5.76
N THR A 93 29.44 -3.46 4.92
CA THR A 93 30.70 -3.60 4.16
C THR A 93 30.59 -3.07 2.73
N ASN A 94 29.38 -3.05 2.17
CA ASN A 94 29.07 -2.52 0.85
C ASN A 94 27.75 -1.71 0.90
N PRO A 95 27.82 -0.43 1.29
CA PRO A 95 26.62 0.41 1.48
C PRO A 95 25.84 0.66 0.20
N ASP A 96 26.47 0.51 -0.97
CA ASP A 96 25.87 0.71 -2.28
C ASP A 96 25.48 -0.61 -2.98
N HIS A 97 25.42 -1.74 -2.24
CA HIS A 97 25.03 -3.01 -2.84
C HIS A 97 23.56 -2.98 -3.33
N PRO A 98 23.27 -3.12 -4.64
CA PRO A 98 21.92 -2.96 -5.21
C PRO A 98 20.85 -3.80 -4.51
N ALA A 99 21.10 -5.12 -4.47
CA ALA A 99 20.14 -6.07 -3.91
C ALA A 99 19.97 -5.89 -2.40
N ALA A 100 21.02 -5.58 -1.65
CA ALA A 100 20.91 -5.34 -0.21
C ALA A 100 20.12 -4.06 0.09
N LEU A 101 20.33 -2.99 -0.67
CA LEU A 101 19.53 -1.77 -0.58
C LEU A 101 18.04 -2.04 -0.87
N HIS A 102 17.77 -2.77 -1.95
CA HIS A 102 16.41 -3.11 -2.39
C HIS A 102 15.71 -4.04 -1.39
N TYR A 103 16.30 -5.17 -1.03
CA TYR A 103 15.68 -6.14 -0.13
C TYR A 103 15.54 -5.62 1.30
N TYR A 104 16.45 -4.78 1.78
CA TYR A 104 16.29 -4.15 3.10
C TYR A 104 15.04 -3.26 3.18
N ILE A 105 14.67 -2.59 2.07
CA ILE A 105 13.40 -1.84 2.00
C ILE A 105 12.21 -2.81 2.15
N HIS A 106 12.13 -3.85 1.32
CA HIS A 106 11.02 -4.82 1.37
C HIS A 106 10.90 -5.55 2.71
N LEU A 107 12.03 -5.94 3.30
CA LEU A 107 12.04 -6.65 4.57
C LEU A 107 11.60 -5.78 5.75
N THR A 108 11.58 -4.44 5.61
CA THR A 108 11.33 -3.52 6.73
C THR A 108 10.14 -2.57 6.53
N GLU A 109 9.63 -2.41 5.31
CA GLU A 109 8.55 -1.46 4.99
C GLU A 109 7.24 -1.69 5.76
N ALA A 110 6.88 -2.96 5.97
CA ALA A 110 5.67 -3.36 6.68
C ALA A 110 5.82 -3.34 8.21
N SER A 111 7.05 -3.15 8.71
CA SER A 111 7.33 -3.17 10.15
C SER A 111 6.70 -1.97 10.88
N ARG A 112 6.77 -2.01 12.21
CA ARG A 112 6.44 -0.89 13.11
C ARG A 112 7.52 0.21 13.11
N ASN A 113 8.66 -0.02 12.45
CA ASN A 113 9.75 0.94 12.36
C ASN A 113 10.28 1.04 10.91
N PRO A 114 9.45 1.47 9.94
CA PRO A 114 9.84 1.54 8.54
C PRO A 114 10.93 2.59 8.27
N GLY A 115 11.16 3.52 9.21
CA GLY A 115 12.17 4.57 9.10
C GLY A 115 13.61 4.05 9.00
N VAL A 116 13.87 2.80 9.42
CA VAL A 116 15.21 2.19 9.35
C VAL A 116 15.77 2.11 7.93
N ALA A 117 14.90 2.07 6.90
CA ALA A 117 15.30 1.98 5.50
C ALA A 117 15.35 3.33 4.76
N LEU A 118 15.17 4.48 5.45
CA LEU A 118 15.14 5.79 4.79
C LEU A 118 16.45 6.13 4.05
N ALA A 119 17.60 5.81 4.66
CA ALA A 119 18.90 6.00 4.02
C ALA A 119 19.03 5.11 2.78
N ASN A 120 18.60 3.85 2.87
CA ASN A 120 18.63 2.89 1.78
C ASN A 120 17.74 3.32 0.61
N ALA A 121 16.51 3.77 0.89
CA ALA A 121 15.60 4.35 -0.11
C ALA A 121 16.24 5.55 -0.83
N GLY A 122 16.94 6.41 -0.09
CA GLY A 122 17.66 7.55 -0.65
C GLY A 122 18.85 7.16 -1.54
N ALA A 123 19.57 6.09 -1.18
CA ALA A 123 20.71 5.58 -1.94
C ALA A 123 20.27 4.83 -3.21
N LEU A 124 19.33 3.89 -3.08
CA LEU A 124 18.89 3.01 -4.18
C LEU A 124 18.40 3.79 -5.40
N LYS A 125 17.54 4.79 -5.17
CA LYS A 125 16.98 5.61 -6.27
C LYS A 125 18.04 6.43 -7.02
N LYS A 126 19.19 6.72 -6.38
CA LYS A 126 20.31 7.45 -7.00
C LYS A 126 21.28 6.53 -7.70
N LEU A 127 21.40 5.28 -7.23
CA LEU A 127 22.33 4.30 -7.77
C LEU A 127 21.90 3.81 -9.17
N PHE A 128 20.59 3.61 -9.38
CA PHE A 128 20.03 3.19 -10.67
C PHE A 128 18.89 4.10 -11.15
N PRO A 129 19.17 5.38 -11.47
CA PRO A 129 18.13 6.36 -11.79
C PRO A 129 17.41 6.05 -13.11
N GLY A 130 17.98 5.19 -13.97
CA GLY A 130 17.32 4.70 -15.19
C GLY A 130 16.37 3.53 -14.96
N ILE A 131 16.51 2.77 -13.87
CA ILE A 131 15.68 1.58 -13.63
C ILE A 131 14.45 1.99 -12.83
N GLY A 132 13.31 2.10 -13.50
CA GLY A 132 12.06 2.59 -12.89
C GLY A 132 11.71 1.89 -11.57
N HIS A 133 11.86 0.56 -11.50
CA HIS A 133 11.64 -0.20 -10.26
C HIS A 133 12.55 0.25 -9.12
N MET A 134 13.85 0.44 -9.36
CA MET A 134 14.80 0.85 -8.32
C MET A 134 14.52 2.27 -7.81
N VAL A 135 14.03 3.16 -8.67
CA VAL A 135 13.58 4.50 -8.28
C VAL A 135 12.29 4.42 -7.45
N HIS A 136 11.32 3.65 -7.93
CA HIS A 136 10.02 3.40 -7.29
C HIS A 136 10.17 2.89 -5.87
N MET A 137 11.07 1.94 -5.62
CA MET A 137 11.26 1.33 -4.29
C MET A 137 11.45 2.35 -3.15
N SER A 138 11.96 3.55 -3.45
CA SER A 138 12.06 4.62 -2.44
C SER A 138 10.70 5.11 -1.91
N SER A 139 9.63 5.07 -2.72
CA SER A 139 8.29 5.51 -2.32
C SER A 139 7.67 4.62 -1.25
N HIS A 140 7.98 3.32 -1.23
CA HIS A 140 7.52 2.38 -0.21
C HIS A 140 7.86 2.90 1.20
N VAL A 141 9.13 3.30 1.39
CA VAL A 141 9.59 3.86 2.66
C VAL A 141 9.04 5.27 2.89
N TYR A 142 9.00 6.12 1.87
CA TYR A 142 8.52 7.49 2.01
C TYR A 142 7.05 7.55 2.43
N GLN A 143 6.18 6.74 1.83
CA GLN A 143 4.77 6.64 2.17
C GLN A 143 4.59 6.26 3.65
N ARG A 144 5.31 5.24 4.12
CA ARG A 144 5.24 4.75 5.50
C ARG A 144 5.74 5.76 6.54
N ASN A 145 6.54 6.74 6.14
CA ASN A 145 7.14 7.77 7.00
C ASN A 145 6.49 9.17 6.84
N GLY A 146 5.40 9.27 6.09
CA GLY A 146 4.68 10.53 5.88
C GLY A 146 5.43 11.51 4.98
N LEU A 147 6.33 11.02 4.15
CA LEU A 147 7.14 11.79 3.19
C LEU A 147 6.45 11.76 1.81
N TYR A 148 5.16 12.05 1.80
CA TYR A 148 4.27 11.79 0.66
C TYR A 148 4.70 12.48 -0.64
N PHE A 149 5.13 13.74 -0.59
CA PHE A 149 5.65 14.44 -1.77
C PHE A 149 6.86 13.75 -2.39
N GLN A 150 7.77 13.20 -1.57
CA GLN A 150 8.93 12.44 -2.07
C GLN A 150 8.48 11.12 -2.71
N GLY A 151 7.42 10.50 -2.19
CA GLY A 151 6.78 9.33 -2.81
C GLY A 151 6.19 9.64 -4.18
N VAL A 152 5.47 10.76 -4.32
CA VAL A 152 4.95 11.25 -5.62
C VAL A 152 6.10 11.47 -6.61
N ASP A 153 7.13 12.21 -6.23
CA ASP A 153 8.30 12.50 -7.07
C ASP A 153 9.03 11.22 -7.53
N ALA A 154 9.20 10.25 -6.63
CA ALA A 154 9.83 8.97 -6.97
C ALA A 154 9.03 8.19 -8.03
N ASN A 155 7.71 8.10 -7.88
CA ASN A 155 6.85 7.38 -8.80
C ASN A 155 6.74 8.06 -10.16
N GLU A 156 6.63 9.39 -10.17
CA GLU A 156 6.60 10.15 -11.42
C GLU A 156 7.88 9.92 -12.25
N LYS A 157 9.04 9.92 -11.57
CA LYS A 157 10.34 9.59 -12.19
C LYS A 157 10.37 8.15 -12.67
N ALA A 158 9.94 7.20 -11.85
CA ALA A 158 9.91 5.78 -12.20
C ALA A 158 9.06 5.50 -13.46
N ALA A 159 7.87 6.10 -13.54
CA ALA A 159 6.98 5.97 -14.69
C ALA A 159 7.58 6.59 -15.96
N LYS A 160 8.20 7.77 -15.85
CA LYS A 160 8.93 8.41 -16.97
C LYS A 160 10.07 7.53 -17.48
N CYS A 161 10.83 6.90 -16.59
CA CYS A 161 11.89 5.97 -16.98
C CYS A 161 11.35 4.80 -17.81
N ILE A 162 10.26 4.15 -17.38
CA ILE A 162 9.71 3.00 -18.13
C ILE A 162 9.24 3.40 -19.53
N VAL A 163 8.65 4.59 -19.71
CA VAL A 163 8.26 5.08 -21.04
C VAL A 163 9.48 5.16 -21.96
N VAL A 164 10.55 5.80 -21.49
CA VAL A 164 11.80 5.95 -22.23
C VAL A 164 12.41 4.59 -22.61
N TYR A 165 12.46 3.62 -21.68
CA TYR A 165 12.95 2.28 -21.99
C TYR A 165 12.05 1.52 -22.97
N SER A 166 10.72 1.66 -22.84
CA SER A 166 9.78 1.00 -23.73
C SER A 166 9.84 1.55 -25.17
N ASP A 167 10.22 2.80 -25.34
CA ASP A 167 10.42 3.41 -26.67
C ASP A 167 11.70 2.89 -27.33
N MET A 168 12.75 2.60 -26.56
CA MET A 168 13.99 2.00 -27.04
C MET A 168 13.82 0.50 -27.37
N GLU A 169 13.08 -0.24 -26.54
CA GLU A 169 12.90 -1.69 -26.70
C GLU A 169 11.41 -2.09 -26.66
N LYS A 170 10.74 -1.86 -27.79
CA LYS A 170 9.28 -2.05 -27.95
C LYS A 170 8.82 -3.49 -27.69
N ASN A 171 9.72 -4.48 -27.83
CA ASN A 171 9.37 -5.89 -27.65
C ASN A 171 9.19 -6.29 -26.18
N LEU A 172 9.78 -5.55 -25.24
CA LEU A 172 9.71 -5.88 -23.81
C LEU A 172 8.36 -5.53 -23.16
N ARG A 173 7.51 -4.69 -23.81
CA ARG A 173 6.16 -4.34 -23.33
C ARG A 173 6.11 -3.88 -21.86
N LEU A 174 7.12 -3.13 -21.42
CA LEU A 174 7.35 -2.77 -20.02
C LEU A 174 6.30 -1.83 -19.42
N THR A 175 5.52 -1.13 -20.26
CA THR A 175 4.50 -0.15 -19.83
C THR A 175 3.37 -0.74 -18.99
N LYS A 176 3.20 -2.08 -18.96
CA LYS A 176 2.24 -2.73 -18.05
C LYS A 176 2.50 -2.43 -16.57
N ILE A 177 3.75 -2.18 -16.20
CA ILE A 177 4.14 -1.86 -14.81
C ILE A 177 3.72 -0.44 -14.41
N ASN A 178 3.46 0.45 -15.37
CA ASN A 178 3.12 1.84 -15.07
C ASN A 178 1.83 1.99 -14.25
N SER A 179 0.86 1.07 -14.38
CA SER A 179 -0.36 1.12 -13.57
C SER A 179 -0.07 1.02 -12.07
N HIS A 180 0.94 0.22 -11.69
CA HIS A 180 1.41 0.11 -10.31
C HIS A 180 2.04 1.43 -9.86
N PHE A 181 3.00 2.00 -10.60
CA PHE A 181 3.59 3.29 -10.23
C PHE A 181 2.56 4.41 -10.14
N TYR A 182 1.61 4.49 -11.09
CA TYR A 182 0.55 5.48 -11.02
C TYR A 182 -0.38 5.30 -9.82
N ALA A 183 -0.66 4.05 -9.42
CA ALA A 183 -1.46 3.76 -8.24
C ALA A 183 -0.77 4.28 -6.97
N VAL A 184 0.51 4.00 -6.82
CA VAL A 184 1.31 4.39 -5.66
C VAL A 184 1.55 5.90 -5.63
N GLU A 185 1.82 6.51 -6.79
CA GLU A 185 1.84 7.96 -6.96
C GLU A 185 0.53 8.58 -6.46
N THR A 186 -0.61 7.99 -6.85
CA THR A 186 -1.95 8.44 -6.41
C THR A 186 -2.11 8.33 -4.90
N LEU A 187 -1.76 7.16 -4.32
CA LEU A 187 -1.82 6.95 -2.86
C LEU A 187 -0.96 7.96 -2.11
N CYS A 188 0.27 8.20 -2.56
CA CYS A 188 1.15 9.21 -1.98
C CYS A 188 0.51 10.60 -2.10
N ALA A 189 0.03 10.98 -3.29
CA ALA A 189 -0.50 12.30 -3.54
C ALA A 189 -1.70 12.64 -2.66
N PHE A 190 -2.72 11.77 -2.60
CA PHE A 190 -3.87 12.07 -1.76
C PHE A 190 -3.56 11.94 -0.27
N ASN A 191 -2.61 11.09 0.13
CA ASN A 191 -2.21 11.04 1.54
C ASN A 191 -1.40 12.28 1.94
N GLY A 192 -0.75 12.95 0.99
CA GLY A 192 -0.17 14.28 1.17
C GLY A 192 -1.11 15.45 0.89
N ALA A 193 -2.41 15.20 0.68
CA ALA A 193 -3.41 16.22 0.35
C ALA A 193 -3.08 17.06 -0.91
N MET A 194 -2.39 16.46 -1.88
CA MET A 194 -2.08 17.01 -3.20
C MET A 194 -3.18 16.59 -4.20
N TYR A 195 -4.34 17.25 -4.15
CA TYR A 195 -5.49 16.91 -4.98
C TYR A 195 -5.18 16.98 -6.49
N GLY A 196 -4.58 18.06 -6.97
CA GLY A 196 -4.29 18.26 -8.38
C GLY A 196 -3.36 17.17 -8.94
N ARG A 197 -2.21 16.94 -8.29
CA ARG A 197 -1.26 15.88 -8.68
C ARG A 197 -1.86 14.48 -8.51
N GLY A 198 -2.64 14.27 -7.44
CA GLY A 198 -3.29 13.00 -7.16
C GLY A 198 -4.30 12.62 -8.23
N MET A 199 -5.15 13.56 -8.67
CA MET A 199 -6.12 13.30 -9.74
C MET A 199 -5.45 13.03 -11.08
N GLU A 200 -4.34 13.71 -11.40
CA GLU A 200 -3.58 13.45 -12.61
C GLU A 200 -3.02 12.01 -12.61
N ALA A 201 -2.35 11.61 -11.53
CA ALA A 201 -1.83 10.25 -11.36
C ALA A 201 -2.97 9.20 -11.37
N ALA A 202 -4.09 9.49 -10.71
CA ALA A 202 -5.24 8.61 -10.65
C ALA A 202 -5.86 8.38 -12.03
N GLN A 203 -5.95 9.42 -12.86
CA GLN A 203 -6.47 9.32 -14.21
C GLN A 203 -5.50 8.53 -15.12
N ARG A 204 -4.18 8.71 -14.94
CA ARG A 204 -3.16 7.87 -15.60
C ARG A 204 -3.32 6.40 -15.19
N CYS A 205 -3.53 6.12 -13.91
CA CYS A 205 -3.76 4.77 -13.39
C CYS A 205 -5.01 4.13 -14.02
N ARG A 206 -6.15 4.85 -14.00
CA ARG A 206 -7.40 4.41 -14.62
C ARG A 206 -7.23 4.08 -16.10
N ASN A 207 -6.53 4.92 -16.85
CA ASN A 207 -6.32 4.74 -18.29
C ASN A 207 -5.35 3.60 -18.64
N ALA A 208 -4.47 3.23 -17.70
CA ALA A 208 -3.48 2.17 -17.90
C ALA A 208 -4.06 0.76 -17.73
N VAL A 209 -5.28 0.62 -17.18
CA VAL A 209 -5.92 -0.66 -16.91
C VAL A 209 -7.14 -0.90 -17.80
N LYS A 210 -7.42 -2.18 -18.07
CA LYS A 210 -8.62 -2.64 -18.80
C LYS A 210 -9.31 -3.73 -17.99
N PRO A 211 -10.18 -3.36 -17.03
CA PRO A 211 -10.75 -4.32 -16.11
C PRO A 211 -11.66 -5.34 -16.80
N SER A 212 -11.71 -6.54 -16.23
CA SER A 212 -12.68 -7.59 -16.59
C SER A 212 -13.53 -7.95 -15.36
N ALA A 213 -14.60 -8.73 -15.52
CA ALA A 213 -15.46 -9.12 -14.41
C ALA A 213 -14.71 -9.88 -13.29
N GLY A 214 -13.72 -10.70 -13.65
CA GLY A 214 -12.89 -11.48 -12.72
C GLY A 214 -11.63 -10.77 -12.21
N ASP A 215 -11.22 -9.66 -12.84
CA ASP A 215 -10.00 -8.94 -12.45
C ASP A 215 -10.33 -7.79 -11.48
N THR A 216 -10.52 -8.14 -10.21
CA THR A 216 -10.88 -7.19 -9.15
C THR A 216 -9.76 -6.18 -8.87
N TYR A 217 -8.49 -6.53 -9.09
CA TYR A 217 -7.38 -5.60 -8.92
C TYR A 217 -7.37 -4.51 -10.00
N ALA A 218 -7.58 -4.86 -11.28
CA ALA A 218 -7.77 -3.84 -12.31
C ALA A 218 -9.00 -2.97 -12.05
N GLN A 219 -10.09 -3.54 -11.52
CA GLN A 219 -11.27 -2.77 -11.09
C GLN A 219 -10.93 -1.76 -9.98
N TYR A 220 -10.10 -2.13 -9.01
CA TYR A 220 -9.60 -1.24 -7.96
C TYR A 220 -8.80 -0.07 -8.56
N LEU A 221 -7.81 -0.38 -9.40
CA LEU A 221 -6.97 0.63 -10.05
C LEU A 221 -7.79 1.59 -10.93
N TYR A 222 -8.83 1.09 -11.60
CA TYR A 222 -9.76 1.91 -12.38
C TYR A 222 -10.49 2.97 -11.53
N MET A 223 -10.74 2.65 -10.26
CA MET A 223 -11.48 3.50 -9.32
C MET A 223 -10.61 4.53 -8.59
N MET A 224 -9.30 4.61 -8.86
CA MET A 224 -8.39 5.55 -8.21
C MET A 224 -8.85 7.03 -8.21
N PRO A 225 -9.43 7.58 -9.31
CA PRO A 225 -9.93 8.96 -9.27
C PRO A 225 -11.09 9.15 -8.28
N VAL A 226 -11.98 8.16 -8.18
CA VAL A 226 -13.12 8.20 -7.26
C VAL A 226 -12.62 8.13 -5.81
N ILE A 227 -11.67 7.25 -5.51
CA ILE A 227 -11.06 7.13 -4.19
C ILE A 227 -10.34 8.43 -3.80
N THR A 228 -9.64 9.07 -4.75
CA THR A 228 -8.96 10.36 -4.55
C THR A 228 -9.96 11.46 -4.16
N MET A 229 -11.09 11.54 -4.86
CA MET A 229 -12.18 12.47 -4.51
C MET A 229 -12.76 12.18 -3.12
N VAL A 230 -12.92 10.92 -2.73
CA VAL A 230 -13.36 10.56 -1.37
C VAL A 230 -12.36 11.02 -0.32
N ARG A 231 -11.07 10.72 -0.51
CA ARG A 231 -10.03 11.10 0.46
C ARG A 231 -10.01 12.59 0.73
N LEU A 232 -10.14 13.38 -0.33
CA LEU A 232 -9.95 14.82 -0.32
C LEU A 232 -11.26 15.61 -0.28
N GLY A 233 -12.37 14.92 0.02
CA GLY A 233 -13.66 15.55 0.29
C GLY A 233 -14.28 16.29 -0.88
N LYS A 234 -13.98 15.89 -2.13
CA LYS A 234 -14.55 16.53 -3.33
C LYS A 234 -15.96 15.98 -3.62
N TRP A 235 -16.85 16.10 -2.64
CA TRP A 235 -18.16 15.44 -2.62
C TRP A 235 -19.07 15.87 -3.77
N HIS A 236 -19.14 17.17 -4.05
CA HIS A 236 -19.96 17.69 -5.15
C HIS A 236 -19.43 17.24 -6.52
N GLU A 237 -18.11 17.24 -6.71
CA GLU A 237 -17.48 16.75 -7.93
C GLU A 237 -17.76 15.25 -8.12
N LEU A 238 -17.61 14.45 -7.06
CA LEU A 238 -17.88 13.02 -7.08
C LEU A 238 -19.34 12.72 -7.46
N LEU A 239 -20.29 13.50 -6.95
CA LEU A 239 -21.70 13.32 -7.31
C LEU A 239 -22.00 13.71 -8.77
N ASN A 240 -21.24 14.66 -9.31
CA ASN A 240 -21.33 15.14 -10.69
C ASN A 240 -20.55 14.26 -11.69
N ASP A 241 -19.63 13.40 -11.23
CA ASP A 241 -18.93 12.44 -12.09
C ASP A 241 -19.93 11.44 -12.70
N SER A 242 -20.08 11.51 -14.02
CA SER A 242 -20.96 10.64 -14.80
C SER A 242 -20.29 9.33 -15.23
N ILE A 243 -18.99 9.15 -14.96
CA ILE A 243 -18.24 7.95 -15.33
C ILE A 243 -18.53 6.83 -14.33
N GLY A 244 -19.58 6.06 -14.60
CA GLY A 244 -19.90 4.84 -13.85
C GLY A 244 -19.06 3.64 -14.29
N PRO A 245 -18.74 2.69 -13.38
CA PRO A 245 -18.10 1.43 -13.75
C PRO A 245 -19.06 0.52 -14.52
N ASN A 246 -18.50 -0.41 -15.30
CA ASN A 246 -19.28 -1.44 -15.99
C ASN A 246 -20.15 -2.23 -14.99
N THR A 247 -21.35 -2.65 -15.42
CA THR A 247 -22.31 -3.37 -14.57
C THR A 247 -21.80 -4.72 -14.08
N GLN A 248 -20.85 -5.35 -14.80
CA GLN A 248 -20.24 -6.64 -14.48
C GLN A 248 -19.01 -6.52 -13.55
N TRP A 249 -18.56 -5.30 -13.24
CA TRP A 249 -17.38 -5.07 -12.40
C TRP A 249 -17.79 -4.93 -10.93
N ALA A 250 -17.98 -6.08 -10.28
CA ALA A 250 -18.49 -6.16 -8.90
C ALA A 250 -17.73 -5.24 -7.93
N TYR A 251 -16.39 -5.29 -7.90
CA TYR A 251 -15.60 -4.51 -6.96
C TYR A 251 -15.61 -3.02 -7.29
N ALA A 252 -15.50 -2.66 -8.57
CA ALA A 252 -15.61 -1.25 -8.97
C ALA A 252 -16.96 -0.65 -8.58
N ARG A 253 -18.05 -1.43 -8.68
CA ARG A 253 -19.39 -1.01 -8.24
C ARG A 253 -19.51 -0.85 -6.73
N VAL A 254 -18.89 -1.74 -5.95
CA VAL A 254 -18.80 -1.59 -4.49
C VAL A 254 -18.15 -0.23 -4.16
N LEU A 255 -16.97 0.04 -4.73
CA LEU A 255 -16.24 1.30 -4.50
C LEU A 255 -17.03 2.52 -4.97
N TYR A 256 -17.73 2.41 -6.10
CA TYR A 256 -18.59 3.48 -6.64
C TYR A 256 -19.75 3.81 -5.68
N HIS A 257 -20.49 2.80 -5.22
CA HIS A 257 -21.61 2.98 -4.31
C HIS A 257 -21.16 3.43 -2.91
N PHE A 258 -20.04 2.91 -2.41
CA PHE A 258 -19.39 3.39 -1.19
C PHE A 258 -19.13 4.91 -1.26
N SER A 259 -18.45 5.32 -2.33
CA SER A 259 -18.00 6.70 -2.52
C SER A 259 -19.16 7.67 -2.66
N ARG A 260 -20.19 7.30 -3.46
CA ARG A 260 -21.41 8.10 -3.60
C ARG A 260 -22.24 8.12 -2.33
N GLY A 261 -22.26 7.03 -1.57
CA GLY A 261 -22.93 6.96 -0.27
C GLY A 261 -22.37 7.99 0.70
N LEU A 262 -21.05 8.06 0.84
CA LEU A 262 -20.38 9.10 1.65
C LEU A 262 -20.64 10.51 1.11
N ALA A 263 -20.55 10.71 -0.20
CA ALA A 263 -20.80 12.03 -0.80
C ALA A 263 -22.25 12.50 -0.57
N PHE A 264 -23.24 11.61 -0.72
CA PHE A 264 -24.63 11.92 -0.40
C PHE A 264 -24.82 12.21 1.09
N LEU A 265 -24.22 11.42 1.97
CA LEU A 265 -24.30 11.63 3.41
C LEU A 265 -23.75 13.01 3.78
N TYR A 266 -22.53 13.34 3.34
CA TYR A 266 -21.89 14.59 3.70
C TYR A 266 -22.55 15.80 3.04
N THR A 267 -23.20 15.65 1.89
CA THR A 267 -24.01 16.72 1.27
C THR A 267 -25.46 16.78 1.77
N GLY A 268 -25.78 16.13 2.89
CA GLY A 268 -27.07 16.22 3.58
C GLY A 268 -28.20 15.36 2.99
N LYS A 269 -27.89 14.45 2.06
CA LYS A 269 -28.86 13.59 1.36
C LYS A 269 -28.87 12.17 1.94
N GLN A 270 -29.28 12.07 3.20
CA GLN A 270 -29.15 10.84 3.99
C GLN A 270 -29.88 9.62 3.40
N ASP A 271 -31.10 9.78 2.89
CA ASP A 271 -31.83 8.66 2.28
C ASP A 271 -31.16 8.16 1.00
N SER A 272 -30.53 9.05 0.24
CA SER A 272 -29.72 8.68 -0.91
C SER A 272 -28.47 7.90 -0.49
N ALA A 273 -27.86 8.24 0.64
CA ALA A 273 -26.74 7.47 1.19
C ALA A 273 -27.16 6.04 1.57
N VAL A 274 -28.33 5.87 2.20
CA VAL A 274 -28.89 4.55 2.52
C VAL A 274 -29.18 3.73 1.27
N ALA A 275 -29.73 4.35 0.23
CA ALA A 275 -29.94 3.68 -1.05
C ALA A 275 -28.60 3.19 -1.66
N GLN A 276 -27.53 3.99 -1.56
CA GLN A 276 -26.20 3.55 -2.02
C GLN A 276 -25.65 2.39 -1.18
N LEU A 277 -25.84 2.39 0.14
CA LEU A 277 -25.44 1.26 0.99
C LEU A 277 -26.16 -0.04 0.60
N ALA A 278 -27.46 0.02 0.29
CA ALA A 278 -28.20 -1.15 -0.19
C ALA A 278 -27.66 -1.67 -1.53
N LEU A 279 -27.35 -0.76 -2.47
CA LEU A 279 -26.73 -1.11 -3.76
C LEU A 279 -25.33 -1.72 -3.60
N LEU A 280 -24.52 -1.21 -2.67
CA LEU A 280 -23.23 -1.81 -2.31
C LEU A 280 -23.43 -3.23 -1.80
N ARG A 281 -24.31 -3.43 -0.80
CA ARG A 281 -24.59 -4.73 -0.19
C ARG A 281 -25.03 -5.78 -1.20
N SER A 282 -25.82 -5.39 -2.20
CA SER A 282 -26.26 -6.28 -3.29
C SER A 282 -25.12 -6.92 -4.12
N ARG A 283 -23.88 -6.46 -3.95
CA ARG A 283 -22.70 -6.95 -4.68
C ARG A 283 -21.76 -7.81 -3.84
N LEU A 284 -21.93 -7.86 -2.51
CA LEU A 284 -20.98 -8.53 -1.62
C LEU A 284 -20.95 -10.06 -1.82
N ASP A 285 -22.00 -10.63 -2.40
CA ASP A 285 -22.07 -12.07 -2.67
C ASP A 285 -21.44 -12.52 -3.99
N GLU A 286 -20.99 -11.57 -4.83
CA GLU A 286 -20.39 -11.86 -6.14
C GLU A 286 -19.15 -12.77 -5.99
N PRO A 287 -19.09 -13.93 -6.68
CA PRO A 287 -18.00 -14.89 -6.51
C PRO A 287 -16.60 -14.31 -6.79
N SER A 288 -16.49 -13.33 -7.68
CA SER A 288 -15.21 -12.68 -8.00
C SER A 288 -14.60 -11.94 -6.80
N LEU A 289 -15.42 -11.49 -5.83
CA LEU A 289 -14.91 -10.83 -4.62
C LEU A 289 -14.27 -11.82 -3.63
N LYS A 290 -14.71 -13.08 -3.65
CA LYS A 290 -14.30 -14.14 -2.71
C LYS A 290 -13.02 -14.86 -3.17
N GLN A 291 -12.58 -14.63 -4.41
CA GLN A 291 -11.37 -15.24 -4.95
C GLN A 291 -10.13 -14.57 -4.36
N ARG A 292 -9.26 -15.38 -3.74
CA ARG A 292 -7.97 -14.92 -3.24
C ARG A 292 -6.87 -15.27 -4.23
N HIS A 293 -6.13 -14.25 -4.66
CA HIS A 293 -4.93 -14.42 -5.49
C HIS A 293 -3.70 -14.24 -4.61
N ILE A 294 -3.15 -15.33 -4.05
CA ILE A 294 -1.97 -15.27 -3.17
C ILE A 294 -0.84 -14.51 -3.91
N PRO A 295 -0.19 -13.53 -3.27
CA PRO A 295 -0.25 -13.17 -1.83
C PRO A 295 -1.32 -12.15 -1.42
N PHE A 296 -2.13 -11.65 -2.34
CA PHE A 296 -3.07 -10.57 -2.11
C PHE A 296 -4.27 -10.99 -1.25
N ASN A 297 -4.96 -9.98 -0.73
CA ASN A 297 -6.21 -10.14 0.01
C ASN A 297 -7.36 -10.45 -0.95
N THR A 298 -8.53 -10.77 -0.40
CA THR A 298 -9.73 -10.85 -1.23
C THR A 298 -10.28 -9.44 -1.44
N ALA A 299 -10.88 -9.17 -2.60
CA ALA A 299 -11.60 -7.92 -2.79
C ALA A 299 -12.81 -7.79 -1.85
N LEU A 300 -13.32 -8.91 -1.33
CA LEU A 300 -14.34 -8.93 -0.29
C LEU A 300 -13.87 -8.29 1.02
N ASP A 301 -12.60 -8.43 1.39
CA ASP A 301 -12.06 -7.79 2.60
C ASP A 301 -12.18 -6.27 2.50
N GLY A 302 -11.66 -5.67 1.41
CA GLY A 302 -11.82 -4.24 1.13
C GLY A 302 -13.28 -3.80 0.97
N ALA A 303 -14.12 -4.63 0.36
CA ALA A 303 -15.57 -4.36 0.24
C ALA A 303 -16.28 -4.33 1.59
N THR A 304 -15.90 -5.21 2.51
CA THR A 304 -16.44 -5.29 3.87
C THR A 304 -16.02 -4.07 4.70
N VAL A 305 -14.77 -3.62 4.55
CA VAL A 305 -14.30 -2.37 5.16
C VAL A 305 -15.11 -1.18 4.64
N ALA A 306 -15.29 -1.07 3.31
CA ALA A 306 -16.10 -0.03 2.68
C ALA A 306 -17.55 -0.01 3.19
N GLU A 307 -18.20 -1.17 3.23
CA GLU A 307 -19.57 -1.32 3.73
C GLU A 307 -19.70 -0.77 5.14
N ASN A 308 -18.83 -1.22 6.05
CA ASN A 308 -18.93 -0.91 7.47
C ASN A 308 -18.53 0.54 7.78
N ILE A 309 -17.64 1.15 6.99
CA ILE A 309 -17.38 2.59 7.06
C ILE A 309 -18.63 3.38 6.67
N LEU A 310 -19.27 3.04 5.54
CA LEU A 310 -20.46 3.76 5.08
C LEU A 310 -21.64 3.56 6.04
N ASP A 311 -21.87 2.33 6.51
CA ASP A 311 -22.92 2.03 7.48
C ASP A 311 -22.71 2.79 8.79
N GLY A 312 -21.48 2.76 9.33
CA GLY A 312 -21.12 3.51 10.53
C GLY A 312 -21.38 5.01 10.41
N ALA A 313 -20.95 5.60 9.29
CA ALA A 313 -21.16 7.03 9.00
C ALA A 313 -22.66 7.38 8.90
N ILE A 314 -23.46 6.53 8.23
CA ILE A 314 -24.92 6.70 8.10
C ILE A 314 -25.60 6.60 9.47
N LEU A 315 -25.25 5.60 10.28
CA LEU A 315 -25.82 5.37 11.61
C LEU A 315 -25.55 6.56 12.54
N LEU A 316 -24.33 7.10 12.51
CA LEU A 316 -24.00 8.31 13.28
C LEU A 316 -24.76 9.53 12.80
N GLY A 317 -24.94 9.69 11.49
CA GLY A 317 -25.83 10.70 10.93
C GLY A 317 -27.31 10.53 11.35
N ARG A 318 -27.71 9.34 11.84
CA ARG A 318 -29.05 9.04 12.39
C ARG A 318 -29.08 9.06 13.92
N ASN A 319 -28.05 9.60 14.57
CA ASN A 319 -27.89 9.61 16.03
C ASN A 319 -27.87 8.21 16.67
N LYS A 320 -27.48 7.17 15.91
CA LYS A 320 -27.29 5.81 16.42
C LYS A 320 -25.82 5.58 16.74
N PHE A 321 -25.37 6.18 17.83
CA PHE A 321 -23.96 6.25 18.18
C PHE A 321 -23.31 4.88 18.38
N ASP A 322 -23.88 4.04 19.26
CA ASP A 322 -23.31 2.74 19.59
C ASP A 322 -23.26 1.80 18.37
N ASP A 323 -24.35 1.77 17.57
CA ASP A 323 -24.40 0.99 16.33
C ASP A 323 -23.34 1.45 15.32
N GLY A 324 -23.17 2.77 15.18
CA GLY A 324 -22.18 3.35 14.28
C GLY A 324 -20.74 3.03 14.70
N MET A 325 -20.45 3.12 16.00
CA MET A 325 -19.15 2.71 16.55
C MET A 325 -18.91 1.20 16.37
N ALA A 326 -19.94 0.37 16.53
CA ALA A 326 -19.84 -1.06 16.30
C ALA A 326 -19.54 -1.39 14.82
N ALA A 327 -20.15 -0.68 13.87
CA ALA A 327 -19.83 -0.82 12.45
C ALA A 327 -18.36 -0.45 12.16
N PHE A 328 -17.86 0.68 12.68
CA PHE A 328 -16.45 1.02 12.51
C PHE A 328 -15.49 0.00 13.12
N LYS A 329 -15.80 -0.56 14.30
CA LYS A 329 -15.00 -1.64 14.90
C LYS A 329 -14.93 -2.89 14.03
N LYS A 330 -16.02 -3.23 13.32
CA LYS A 330 -16.02 -4.33 12.34
C LYS A 330 -15.11 -4.01 11.16
N ALA A 331 -15.18 -2.80 10.62
CA ALA A 331 -14.29 -2.35 9.54
C ALA A 331 -12.82 -2.44 9.95
N ILE A 332 -12.48 -1.95 11.16
CA ILE A 332 -11.13 -2.02 11.73
C ILE A 332 -10.67 -3.46 11.90
N ALA A 333 -11.53 -4.36 12.39
CA ALA A 333 -11.17 -5.76 12.59
C ALA A 333 -10.83 -6.48 11.27
N VAL A 334 -11.54 -6.16 10.18
CA VAL A 334 -11.21 -6.70 8.85
C VAL A 334 -9.90 -6.09 8.34
N GLU A 335 -9.78 -4.76 8.38
CA GLU A 335 -8.59 -4.04 7.93
C GLU A 335 -7.31 -4.50 8.67
N ASP A 336 -7.38 -4.68 9.99
CA ASP A 336 -6.24 -5.09 10.83
C ASP A 336 -5.74 -6.51 10.50
N ASN A 337 -6.55 -7.35 9.82
CA ASN A 337 -6.20 -8.71 9.40
C ASN A 337 -5.80 -8.81 7.93
N MET A 338 -5.89 -7.72 7.16
CA MET A 338 -5.42 -7.70 5.77
C MET A 338 -3.90 -7.81 5.72
N ILE A 339 -3.39 -8.55 4.74
CA ILE A 339 -1.96 -8.61 4.41
C ILE A 339 -1.53 -7.25 3.89
N TYR A 340 -0.38 -6.79 4.39
CA TYR A 340 0.27 -5.60 3.87
C TYR A 340 0.67 -5.80 2.41
N SER A 341 0.29 -4.87 1.54
CA SER A 341 0.65 -4.88 0.13
C SER A 341 0.85 -3.45 -0.37
N GLU A 342 1.51 -3.34 -1.53
CA GLU A 342 1.83 -2.07 -2.15
C GLU A 342 1.40 -2.12 -3.63
N PRO A 343 0.58 -1.17 -4.10
CA PRO A 343 -0.23 -0.22 -3.32
C PRO A 343 -1.16 -0.96 -2.33
N ALA A 344 -1.51 -0.29 -1.22
CA ALA A 344 -2.47 -0.85 -0.26
C ALA A 344 -3.79 -1.22 -0.95
N GLU A 345 -4.31 -2.42 -0.69
CA GLU A 345 -5.56 -2.92 -1.28
C GLU A 345 -6.81 -2.24 -0.70
N TRP A 346 -6.68 -1.62 0.48
CA TRP A 346 -7.65 -0.68 1.03
C TRP A 346 -6.95 0.63 1.44
N PRO A 347 -7.29 1.78 0.81
CA PRO A 347 -6.52 3.02 1.00
C PRO A 347 -7.10 4.03 2.01
N LEU A 348 -8.26 3.77 2.61
CA LEU A 348 -9.02 4.75 3.41
C LEU A 348 -9.25 4.26 4.85
N PRO A 349 -8.30 4.47 5.79
CA PRO A 349 -8.29 3.74 7.06
C PRO A 349 -9.56 3.91 7.90
N ALA A 350 -10.17 2.81 8.35
CA ALA A 350 -11.40 2.82 9.13
C ALA A 350 -11.23 3.54 10.48
N ARG A 351 -10.03 3.43 11.06
CA ARG A 351 -9.65 4.14 12.31
C ARG A 351 -9.75 5.66 12.15
N GLN A 352 -9.44 6.21 10.98
CA GLN A 352 -9.53 7.65 10.74
C GLN A 352 -10.99 8.14 10.70
N PHE A 353 -11.90 7.33 10.16
CA PHE A 353 -13.34 7.62 10.22
C PHE A 353 -13.84 7.56 11.67
N MET A 354 -13.55 6.47 12.39
CA MET A 354 -13.97 6.33 13.78
C MET A 354 -13.44 7.47 14.66
N GLY A 355 -12.15 7.79 14.56
CA GLY A 355 -11.52 8.87 15.31
C GLY A 355 -12.14 10.25 15.03
N ALA A 356 -12.42 10.56 13.76
CA ALA A 356 -13.01 11.85 13.38
C ALA A 356 -14.42 12.01 13.98
N TYR A 357 -15.23 10.95 13.94
CA TYR A 357 -16.56 10.98 14.54
C TYR A 357 -16.51 11.06 16.08
N LEU A 358 -15.59 10.34 16.72
CA LEU A 358 -15.40 10.43 18.18
C LEU A 358 -15.01 11.84 18.63
N LEU A 359 -14.10 12.50 17.89
CA LEU A 359 -13.75 13.91 18.13
C LEU A 359 -14.96 14.83 17.96
N LYS A 360 -15.76 14.62 16.89
CA LYS A 360 -16.96 15.42 16.62
C LYS A 360 -18.03 15.31 17.71
N THR A 361 -18.05 14.19 18.44
CA THR A 361 -19.02 13.93 19.51
C THR A 361 -18.40 14.03 20.91
N ASP A 362 -17.22 14.66 21.05
CA ASP A 362 -16.52 14.90 22.32
C ASP A 362 -16.04 13.64 23.09
N TYR A 363 -15.94 12.48 22.43
CA TYR A 363 -15.34 11.26 22.99
C TYR A 363 -13.81 11.27 22.79
N ASN A 364 -13.18 12.33 23.29
CA ASN A 364 -11.77 12.65 23.02
C ASN A 364 -10.77 11.57 23.49
N PRO A 365 -10.91 10.96 24.69
CA PRO A 365 -10.02 9.87 25.11
C PRO A 365 -10.09 8.63 24.21
N GLN A 366 -11.29 8.28 23.73
CA GLN A 366 -11.48 7.18 22.79
C GLN A 366 -10.91 7.51 21.42
N ALA A 367 -11.05 8.75 20.95
CA ALA A 367 -10.41 9.20 19.72
C ALA A 367 -8.89 9.11 19.82
N GLU A 368 -8.29 9.55 20.93
CA GLU A 368 -6.86 9.40 21.21
C GLU A 368 -6.42 7.93 21.06
N GLN A 369 -7.15 7.00 21.68
CA GLN A 369 -6.82 5.58 21.61
C GLN A 369 -6.85 5.04 20.18
N VAL A 370 -7.88 5.39 19.39
CA VAL A 370 -8.01 4.94 18.00
C VAL A 370 -6.86 5.46 17.13
N TYR A 371 -6.47 6.73 17.27
CA TYR A 371 -5.34 7.29 16.52
C TYR A 371 -3.99 6.74 16.98
N ARG A 372 -3.82 6.46 18.28
CA ARG A 372 -2.63 5.82 18.82
C ARG A 372 -2.42 4.44 18.18
N GLU A 373 -3.46 3.61 18.15
CA GLU A 373 -3.42 2.29 17.52
C GLU A 373 -3.14 2.38 16.02
N ASP A 374 -3.71 3.37 15.32
CA ASP A 374 -3.36 3.60 13.91
C ASP A 374 -1.89 4.01 13.74
N LEU A 375 -1.35 4.89 14.59
CA LEU A 375 0.04 5.37 14.48
C LEU A 375 1.07 4.32 14.89
N GLU A 376 0.71 3.33 15.70
CA GLU A 376 1.56 2.15 15.89
C GLU A 376 1.67 1.38 14.57
N ARG A 377 0.56 1.20 13.85
CA ARG A 377 0.54 0.50 12.57
C ARG A 377 1.11 1.31 11.41
N ASN A 378 0.92 2.63 11.45
CA ASN A 378 1.22 3.57 10.37
C ASN A 378 1.98 4.79 10.94
N PRO A 379 3.25 4.63 11.33
CA PRO A 379 3.98 5.65 12.12
C PRO A 379 4.11 7.01 11.46
N GLY A 380 4.08 7.08 10.13
CA GLY A 380 4.15 8.32 9.36
C GLY A 380 2.80 8.90 8.94
N ASN A 381 1.66 8.35 9.37
CA ASN A 381 0.37 8.76 8.84
C ASN A 381 -0.04 10.18 9.29
N GLY A 382 0.11 11.16 8.40
CA GLY A 382 -0.15 12.58 8.69
C GLY A 382 -1.60 12.86 9.14
N TRP A 383 -2.57 12.11 8.64
CA TRP A 383 -3.98 12.30 8.97
C TRP A 383 -4.30 11.82 10.38
N SER A 384 -3.71 10.71 10.80
CA SER A 384 -3.83 10.20 12.17
C SER A 384 -3.00 11.02 13.16
N MET A 385 -1.87 11.59 12.73
CA MET A 385 -1.13 12.57 13.55
C MET A 385 -1.94 13.84 13.79
N LEU A 386 -2.67 14.33 12.79
CA LEU A 386 -3.59 15.45 12.95
C LEU A 386 -4.71 15.11 13.95
N GLY A 387 -5.35 13.95 13.78
CA GLY A 387 -6.37 13.46 14.72
C GLY A 387 -5.84 13.32 16.15
N MET A 388 -4.67 12.71 16.33
CA MET A 388 -4.01 12.58 17.63
C MET A 388 -3.73 13.94 18.29
N TYR A 389 -3.23 14.90 17.50
CA TYR A 389 -3.02 16.27 17.97
C TYR A 389 -4.33 16.93 18.44
N GLN A 390 -5.41 16.74 17.68
CA GLN A 390 -6.73 17.27 18.02
C GLN A 390 -7.29 16.62 19.29
N SER A 391 -7.21 15.30 19.42
CA SER A 391 -7.68 14.56 20.60
C SER A 391 -6.96 14.99 21.87
N LEU A 392 -5.64 15.21 21.82
CA LEU A 392 -4.86 15.70 22.96
C LEU A 392 -5.24 17.14 23.32
N LYS A 393 -5.38 18.02 22.33
CA LYS A 393 -5.82 19.40 22.56
C LYS A 393 -7.20 19.47 23.19
N ALA A 394 -8.16 18.67 22.72
CA ALA A 394 -9.51 18.64 23.25
C ALA A 394 -9.56 18.17 24.71
N GLN A 395 -8.56 17.40 25.15
CA GLN A 395 -8.36 16.99 26.54
C GLN A 395 -7.50 17.97 27.36
N ASN A 396 -7.16 19.15 26.82
CA ASN A 396 -6.23 20.12 27.43
C ASN A 396 -4.85 19.54 27.76
N ARG A 397 -4.43 18.52 27.01
CA ARG A 397 -3.12 17.88 27.16
C ARG A 397 -2.10 18.48 26.21
N THR A 398 -0.89 18.74 26.72
CA THR A 398 0.20 19.36 25.96
C THR A 398 1.33 18.39 25.60
N ASP A 399 1.29 17.16 26.11
CA ASP A 399 2.34 16.19 25.87
C ASP A 399 2.42 15.82 24.39
N LYS A 400 3.64 15.85 23.84
CA LYS A 400 3.94 15.49 22.44
C LYS A 400 3.15 16.26 21.36
N LEU A 401 2.42 17.33 21.70
CA LEU A 401 1.71 18.14 20.69
C LEU A 401 2.64 18.67 19.61
N SER A 402 3.85 19.13 19.97
CA SER A 402 4.86 19.59 19.02
C SER A 402 5.32 18.48 18.08
N TYR A 403 5.48 17.26 18.58
CA TYR A 403 5.84 16.08 17.78
C TYR A 403 4.77 15.77 16.74
N TYR A 404 3.51 15.64 17.14
CA TYR A 404 2.42 15.35 16.21
C TYR A 404 2.19 16.49 15.21
N LYS A 405 2.28 17.75 15.66
CA LYS A 405 2.20 18.93 14.79
C LYS A 405 3.30 18.95 13.73
N ALA A 406 4.55 18.74 14.12
CA ALA A 406 5.66 18.65 13.17
C ALA A 406 5.47 17.50 12.18
N GLY A 407 4.94 16.38 12.67
CA GLY A 407 4.62 15.19 11.88
C GLY A 407 3.62 15.46 10.75
N PHE A 408 2.40 15.91 11.08
CA PHE A 408 1.40 16.18 10.04
C PHE A 408 1.77 17.39 9.17
N THR A 409 2.47 18.39 9.71
CA THR A 409 2.96 19.53 8.91
C THR A 409 3.93 19.07 7.83
N ARG A 410 4.81 18.10 8.15
CA ARG A 410 5.70 17.48 7.15
C ARG A 410 4.90 16.74 6.08
N SER A 411 3.93 15.93 6.48
CA SER A 411 3.06 15.17 5.57
C SER A 411 2.29 16.05 4.59
N PHE A 412 1.83 17.21 5.03
CA PHE A 412 1.01 18.14 4.25
C PHE A 412 1.80 19.36 3.73
N SER A 413 3.13 19.28 3.71
CA SER A 413 4.01 20.40 3.29
C SER A 413 3.78 20.87 1.85
N HIS A 414 3.16 20.04 1.02
CA HIS A 414 2.84 20.32 -0.38
C HIS A 414 1.33 20.17 -0.67
N ALA A 415 0.50 20.15 0.37
CA ALA A 415 -0.94 20.03 0.21
C ALA A 415 -1.49 21.25 -0.57
N ASP A 416 -2.46 21.01 -1.46
CA ASP A 416 -3.17 22.09 -2.13
C ASP A 416 -4.04 22.86 -1.10
N GLU A 417 -4.64 22.10 -0.19
CA GLU A 417 -5.42 22.59 0.95
C GLU A 417 -5.03 21.78 2.20
N ALA A 418 -4.67 22.47 3.29
CA ALA A 418 -4.28 21.82 4.53
C ALA A 418 -5.50 21.10 5.16
N PRO A 419 -5.41 19.79 5.46
CA PRO A 419 -6.50 19.08 6.12
C PRO A 419 -6.82 19.66 7.50
N THR A 420 -8.11 19.77 7.81
CA THR A 420 -8.62 20.25 9.11
C THR A 420 -9.10 19.12 10.02
N SER A 421 -9.18 17.89 9.51
CA SER A 421 -9.61 16.68 10.22
C SER A 421 -8.99 15.45 9.57
N SER A 422 -8.98 14.30 10.26
CA SER A 422 -8.52 13.03 9.68
C SER A 422 -9.48 12.48 8.60
N VAL A 423 -10.70 13.01 8.51
CA VAL A 423 -11.68 12.75 7.45
C VAL A 423 -12.40 14.06 7.11
N VAL A 424 -12.57 14.35 5.82
CA VAL A 424 -13.25 15.56 5.35
C VAL A 424 -14.77 15.37 5.38
N THR A 425 -15.39 15.57 6.55
CA THR A 425 -16.85 15.67 6.66
C THR A 425 -17.26 17.12 6.40
N ASN A 426 -18.32 17.38 5.61
CA ASN A 426 -18.77 18.72 5.20
C ASN A 426 -18.64 19.86 6.24
#